data_AF-A0A1B2DJ02-F1
#
_entry.id   AF-A0A1B2DJ02-F1
#
_cell.length_a   1.000
_cell.length_b   1.000
_cell.length_c   1.000
_cell.angle_alpha   90.00
_cell.angle_beta   90.00
_cell.angle_gamma   90.00
#
_symmetry.space_group_name_H-M   'P 1'
#
loop_
_entity.id
_entity.type
_entity.pdbx_description
1 polymer ?
#
loop_
_entity_poly.entity_id
_entity_poly.type
_entity_poly.pdbx_seq_one_letter_code
_entity_poly.pdbx_strand_id
1 'polypeptide(L)'
;MTNNTRDWADDKRTCEVATAGPWEARSWATDGADKYFVTQAVSGGKEVATAWKGLRYMGAPMITDEEAAANACFIASARTGWPAALAEIDRLHDEVGSWYAKTIAEAVRADTAEQRVRDLEAEVERLRKGFRRITTLAKAPDDPLVRVLLMADIAKNTSASEGGTRDDEE
;
A
#
# COMPACT_ATOMS: atom_id res chain seq x y z
N MET A 1 -15.56 -4.20 -18.70
CA MET A 1 -15.64 -3.71 -17.30
C MET A 1 -14.68 -2.54 -17.20
N THR A 2 -15.20 -1.31 -17.17
CA THR A 2 -14.37 -0.12 -16.97
C THR A 2 -13.90 -0.13 -15.53
N ASN A 3 -12.58 -0.25 -15.31
CA ASN A 3 -11.96 -0.01 -14.02
C ASN A 3 -12.27 1.44 -13.64
N ASN A 4 -13.30 1.64 -12.83
CA ASN A 4 -13.66 2.94 -12.31
C ASN A 4 -12.70 3.21 -11.15
N THR A 5 -11.48 3.63 -11.49
CA THR A 5 -10.46 3.97 -10.50
C THR A 5 -10.96 5.20 -9.77
N ARG A 6 -11.40 5.00 -8.52
CA ARG A 6 -11.94 6.06 -7.66
C ARG A 6 -10.86 7.13 -7.43
N ASP A 7 -11.18 8.39 -7.71
CA ASP A 7 -10.28 9.51 -7.46
C ASP A 7 -10.41 9.96 -6.00
N TRP A 8 -9.52 9.45 -5.15
CA TRP A 8 -9.50 9.78 -3.73
C TRP A 8 -9.21 11.26 -3.45
N ALA A 9 -8.42 11.92 -4.31
CA ALA A 9 -8.11 13.33 -4.14
C ALA A 9 -9.35 14.19 -4.42
N ASP A 10 -10.12 13.83 -5.45
CA ASP A 10 -11.37 14.52 -5.77
C ASP A 10 -12.46 14.29 -4.72
N ASP A 11 -12.58 13.07 -4.21
CA ASP A 11 -13.48 12.73 -3.11
C ASP A 11 -13.14 13.52 -1.84
N LYS A 12 -11.86 13.57 -1.47
CA LYS A 12 -11.38 14.33 -0.31
C LYS A 12 -11.69 15.81 -0.45
N ARG A 13 -11.36 16.41 -1.60
CA ARG A 13 -11.67 17.81 -1.91
C ARG A 13 -13.16 18.10 -1.82
N THR A 14 -13.99 17.21 -2.36
CA THR A 14 -15.45 17.33 -2.30
C THR A 14 -15.96 17.30 -0.87
N CYS A 15 -15.45 16.37 -0.05
CA CYS A 15 -15.81 16.28 1.36
C CYS A 15 -15.33 17.50 2.16
N GLU A 16 -14.11 17.99 1.96
CA GLU A 16 -13.60 19.20 2.64
C GLU A 16 -14.48 20.42 2.36
N VAL A 17 -14.86 20.62 1.08
CA VAL A 17 -15.76 21.72 0.68
C VAL A 17 -17.16 21.53 1.28
N ALA A 18 -17.70 20.32 1.24
CA ALA A 18 -19.05 20.02 1.73
C ALA A 18 -19.18 20.02 3.26
N THR A 19 -18.06 19.92 3.99
CA THR A 19 -18.01 19.79 5.45
C THR A 19 -17.24 20.92 6.14
N ALA A 20 -16.84 21.96 5.41
CA ALA A 20 -16.20 23.14 5.97
C ALA A 20 -17.06 23.74 7.10
N GLY A 21 -16.61 23.61 8.35
CA GLY A 21 -17.30 24.12 9.53
C GLY A 21 -17.10 25.63 9.73
N PRO A 22 -17.53 26.16 10.89
CA PRO A 22 -18.32 25.47 11.91
C PRO A 22 -19.80 25.33 11.50
N TRP A 23 -20.40 24.21 11.90
CA TRP A 23 -21.81 23.90 11.65
C TRP A 23 -22.61 24.08 12.92
N GLU A 24 -23.76 24.74 12.81
CA GLU A 24 -24.63 25.05 13.94
C GLU A 24 -26.03 24.48 13.69
N ALA A 25 -26.57 23.82 14.70
CA ALA A 25 -27.99 23.54 14.78
C ALA A 25 -28.72 24.80 15.28
N ARG A 26 -29.74 25.21 14.55
CA ARG A 26 -30.59 26.36 14.85
C ARG A 26 -32.06 25.95 14.81
N SER A 27 -32.90 26.73 15.48
CA SER A 27 -34.35 26.55 15.43
C SER A 27 -35.06 27.88 15.24
N TRP A 28 -36.24 27.82 14.67
CA TRP A 28 -37.23 28.90 14.72
C TRP A 28 -38.64 28.29 14.66
N ALA A 29 -39.57 29.00 15.28
CA ALA A 29 -40.98 28.62 15.30
C ALA A 29 -41.74 29.35 14.19
N THR A 30 -42.62 28.62 13.50
CA THR A 30 -43.68 29.17 12.66
C THR A 30 -45.03 28.78 13.24
N ASP A 31 -46.09 29.55 12.95
CA ASP A 31 -47.44 29.16 13.32
C ASP A 31 -47.76 27.76 12.76
N GLY A 32 -47.84 26.77 13.66
CA GLY A 32 -48.19 25.38 13.35
C GLY A 32 -47.02 24.41 13.14
N ALA A 33 -45.75 24.84 13.20
CA ALA A 33 -44.60 23.94 13.12
C ALA A 33 -43.30 24.55 13.67
N ASP A 34 -42.52 23.73 14.37
CA ASP A 34 -41.14 24.05 14.76
C ASP A 34 -40.17 23.51 13.71
N LYS A 35 -39.19 24.32 13.33
CA LYS A 35 -38.18 23.95 12.33
C LYS A 35 -36.79 23.95 12.95
N TYR A 36 -36.18 22.77 13.03
CA TYR A 36 -34.77 22.59 13.39
C TYR A 36 -33.94 22.44 12.12
N PHE A 37 -32.85 23.20 11.99
CA PHE A 37 -32.07 23.24 10.78
C PHE A 37 -30.59 23.41 11.06
N VAL A 38 -29.75 22.90 10.16
CA VAL A 38 -28.30 23.02 10.24
C VAL A 38 -27.85 24.08 9.26
N THR A 39 -27.06 25.02 9.76
CA THR A 39 -26.45 26.09 8.96
C THR A 39 -24.94 26.05 9.09
N GLN A 40 -24.25 26.54 8.06
CA GLN A 40 -22.84 26.87 8.17
C GLN A 40 -22.74 28.29 8.74
N ALA A 41 -22.08 28.46 9.89
CA ALA A 41 -22.07 29.75 10.58
C ALA A 41 -21.47 30.88 9.73
N VAL A 42 -20.52 30.55 8.86
CA VAL A 42 -19.77 31.49 8.01
C VAL A 42 -20.45 31.84 6.68
N SER A 43 -21.53 31.16 6.27
CA SER A 43 -22.18 31.38 4.96
C SER A 43 -23.39 32.32 4.99
N GLY A 44 -23.56 33.09 6.06
CA GLY A 44 -24.75 33.93 6.23
C GLY A 44 -26.03 33.13 6.50
N GLY A 45 -25.90 31.90 7.02
CA GLY A 45 -27.05 31.09 7.46
C GLY A 45 -27.69 30.23 6.38
N LYS A 46 -26.95 29.83 5.32
CA LYS A 46 -27.48 28.91 4.31
C LYS A 46 -27.85 27.58 4.96
N GLU A 47 -29.14 27.27 4.93
CA GLU A 47 -29.69 26.00 5.41
C GLU A 47 -29.26 24.86 4.49
N VAL A 48 -28.60 23.85 5.06
CA VAL A 48 -28.06 22.69 4.32
C VAL A 48 -28.70 21.37 4.71
N ALA A 49 -29.36 21.32 5.87
CA ALA A 49 -30.15 20.17 6.30
C ALA A 49 -31.23 20.64 7.28
N THR A 50 -32.33 19.91 7.34
CA THR A 50 -33.47 20.24 8.19
C THR A 50 -34.00 18.99 8.87
N ALA A 51 -34.23 19.06 10.18
CA ALA A 51 -35.02 18.11 10.92
C ALA A 51 -36.41 18.75 11.15
N TRP A 52 -37.43 18.20 10.48
CA TRP A 52 -38.78 18.76 10.50
C TRP A 52 -39.66 18.06 11.51
N LYS A 53 -40.39 18.86 12.29
CA LYS A 53 -41.56 18.43 13.05
C LYS A 53 -42.82 18.87 12.29
N GLY A 54 -43.75 17.94 12.06
CA GLY A 54 -45.03 18.20 11.41
C GLY A 54 -45.14 17.77 9.93
N LEU A 55 -46.32 18.03 9.33
CA LEU A 55 -46.81 17.43 8.08
C LEU A 55 -46.21 17.98 6.78
N ARG A 56 -45.05 18.64 6.79
CA ARG A 56 -44.50 19.29 5.59
C ARG A 56 -44.26 18.31 4.43
N TYR A 57 -43.86 17.08 4.74
CA TYR A 57 -43.63 16.03 3.76
C TYR A 57 -44.60 14.88 4.01
N MET A 58 -45.55 14.66 3.10
CA MET A 58 -46.44 13.50 3.19
C MET A 58 -45.62 12.20 3.19
N GLY A 59 -45.86 11.34 4.19
CA GLY A 59 -45.17 10.06 4.35
C GLY A 59 -43.87 10.11 5.15
N ALA A 60 -43.41 11.30 5.59
CA ALA A 60 -42.32 11.38 6.55
C ALA A 60 -42.80 10.95 7.95
N PRO A 61 -41.98 10.21 8.72
CA PRO A 61 -42.31 9.89 10.10
C PRO A 61 -42.44 11.19 10.92
N MET A 62 -43.51 11.27 11.73
CA MET A 62 -43.60 12.35 12.72
C MET A 62 -42.56 12.11 13.80
N ILE A 63 -41.75 13.13 14.05
CA ILE A 63 -40.78 13.17 15.14
C ILE A 63 -41.16 14.26 16.14
N THR A 64 -40.78 14.09 17.40
CA THR A 64 -40.98 15.10 18.43
C THR A 64 -40.04 16.29 18.25
N ASP A 65 -40.24 17.32 19.06
CA ASP A 65 -39.40 18.50 19.09
C ASP A 65 -37.96 18.15 19.50
N GLU A 66 -37.85 17.34 20.55
CA GLU A 66 -36.59 16.86 21.10
C GLU A 66 -35.84 15.99 20.10
N GLU A 67 -36.56 15.13 19.36
CA GLU A 67 -35.97 14.30 18.31
C GLU A 67 -35.45 15.14 17.14
N ALA A 68 -36.20 16.15 16.72
CA ALA A 68 -35.78 17.06 15.65
C ALA A 68 -34.53 17.88 16.07
N ALA A 69 -34.50 18.38 17.31
CA ALA A 69 -33.35 19.07 17.87
C ALA A 69 -32.10 18.15 17.93
N ALA A 70 -32.27 16.92 18.43
CA ALA A 70 -31.19 15.94 18.52
C ALA A 70 -30.61 15.59 17.15
N ASN A 71 -31.47 15.41 16.14
CA ASN A 71 -31.04 15.12 14.77
C ASN A 71 -30.25 16.28 14.15
N ALA A 72 -30.68 17.52 14.34
CA ALA A 72 -29.95 18.70 13.86
C ALA A 72 -28.57 18.82 14.53
N CYS A 73 -28.48 18.60 15.85
CA CYS A 73 -27.22 18.57 16.59
C CYS A 73 -26.29 17.44 16.12
N PHE A 74 -26.82 16.24 15.86
CA PHE A 74 -26.06 15.13 15.31
C PHE A 74 -25.47 15.47 13.93
N ILE A 75 -26.30 16.00 13.01
CA ILE A 75 -25.85 16.36 11.66
C ILE A 75 -24.77 17.44 11.70
N ALA A 76 -24.93 18.47 12.53
CA ALA A 76 -23.94 19.55 12.69
C ALA A 76 -22.60 19.01 13.26
N SER A 77 -22.69 18.15 14.28
CA SER A 77 -21.50 17.55 14.92
C SER A 77 -20.76 16.61 13.97
N ALA A 78 -21.50 15.76 13.26
CA ALA A 78 -20.93 14.83 12.28
C ALA A 78 -20.17 15.60 11.18
N ARG A 79 -20.74 16.70 10.67
CA ARG A 79 -20.08 17.57 9.68
C ARG A 79 -18.78 18.20 10.18
N THR A 80 -18.68 18.54 11.46
CA THR A 80 -17.44 19.05 12.05
C THR A 80 -16.34 17.98 12.16
N GLY A 81 -16.71 16.70 12.35
CA GLY A 81 -15.75 15.59 12.50
C GLY A 81 -15.15 15.06 11.20
N TRP A 82 -15.76 15.33 10.05
CA TRP A 82 -15.34 14.78 8.76
C TRP A 82 -13.92 15.17 8.33
N PRO A 83 -13.48 16.44 8.45
CA PRO A 83 -12.09 16.80 8.12
C PRO A 83 -11.05 16.01 8.92
N ALA A 84 -11.29 15.78 10.21
CA ALA A 84 -10.40 14.97 11.05
C ALA A 84 -10.41 13.49 10.64
N ALA A 85 -11.58 12.94 10.29
CA ALA A 85 -11.69 11.57 9.78
C ALA A 85 -10.96 11.38 8.45
N LEU A 86 -11.03 12.36 7.53
CA LEU A 86 -10.29 12.33 6.27
C LEU A 86 -8.78 12.36 6.49
N ALA A 87 -8.31 13.21 7.42
CA ALA A 87 -6.90 13.26 7.78
C ALA A 87 -6.40 11.92 8.35
N GLU A 88 -7.23 11.23 9.13
CA GLU A 88 -6.89 9.90 9.67
C GLU A 88 -6.87 8.82 8.58
N ILE A 89 -7.78 8.87 7.62
CA ILE A 89 -7.77 7.97 6.46
C ILE A 89 -6.47 8.14 5.66
N ASP A 90 -6.06 9.39 5.38
CA ASP A 90 -4.80 9.66 4.69
C ASP A 90 -3.59 9.12 5.46
N ARG A 91 -3.55 9.37 6.78
CA ARG A 91 -2.51 8.86 7.66
C ARG A 91 -2.42 7.32 7.59
N LEU A 92 -3.57 6.65 7.62
CA LEU A 92 -3.65 5.18 7.54
C LEU A 92 -3.23 4.67 6.15
N HIS A 93 -3.60 5.37 5.08
CA HIS A 93 -3.13 5.04 3.73
C HIS A 93 -1.61 5.14 3.62
N ASP A 94 -1.00 6.20 4.15
CA ASP A 94 0.46 6.38 4.16
C ASP A 94 1.16 5.30 5.00
N GLU A 95 0.58 4.94 6.16
CA GLU A 95 1.09 3.89 7.04
C GLU A 95 1.07 2.53 6.35
N VAL A 96 -0.07 2.17 5.73
CA VAL A 96 -0.23 0.91 4.98
C VAL A 96 0.71 0.90 3.77
N GLY A 97 0.81 2.00 3.03
CA GLY A 97 1.71 2.12 1.89
C GLY A 97 3.18 1.92 2.28
N SER A 98 3.59 2.54 3.39
CA SER A 98 4.95 2.38 3.94
C SER A 98 5.23 0.96 4.41
N TRP A 99 4.26 0.33 5.08
CA TRP A 99 4.35 -1.07 5.50
C TRP A 99 4.53 -2.00 4.29
N TYR A 100 3.69 -1.87 3.26
CA TYR A 100 3.80 -2.67 2.03
C TYR A 100 5.17 -2.50 1.35
N ALA A 101 5.64 -1.26 1.21
CA ALA A 101 6.94 -0.98 0.60
C ALA A 101 8.09 -1.65 1.36
N LYS A 102 8.04 -1.61 2.70
CA LYS A 102 9.02 -2.29 3.56
C LYS A 102 8.98 -3.81 3.39
N THR A 103 7.80 -4.42 3.43
CA THR A 103 7.64 -5.87 3.28
C THR A 103 8.12 -6.37 1.92
N ILE A 104 7.83 -5.63 0.85
CA ILE A 104 8.35 -5.95 -0.49
C ILE A 104 9.87 -5.86 -0.53
N ALA A 105 10.46 -4.81 0.04
CA ALA A 105 11.92 -4.67 0.08
C ALA A 105 12.60 -5.81 0.87
N GLU A 106 11.99 -6.25 1.97
CA GLU A 106 12.47 -7.40 2.75
C GLU A 106 12.36 -8.71 1.96
N ALA A 107 11.25 -8.95 1.28
CA ALA A 107 11.06 -10.13 0.45
C ALA A 107 12.07 -10.21 -0.71
N VAL A 108 12.32 -9.08 -1.41
CA VAL A 108 13.30 -9.02 -2.50
C VAL A 108 14.72 -9.30 -1.99
N ARG A 109 15.08 -8.79 -0.80
CA ARG A 109 16.38 -9.09 -0.18
C ARG A 109 16.52 -10.56 0.17
N ALA A 110 15.46 -11.17 0.71
CA ALA A 110 15.45 -12.60 1.04
C ALA A 110 15.64 -13.46 -0.22
N ASP A 111 14.90 -13.18 -1.29
CA ASP A 111 15.02 -13.90 -2.56
C ASP A 111 16.43 -13.78 -3.16
N THR A 112 17.00 -12.57 -3.11
CA THR A 112 18.39 -12.32 -3.55
C THR A 112 19.40 -13.12 -2.71
N ALA A 113 19.21 -13.19 -1.39
CA ALA A 113 20.07 -13.95 -0.50
C ALA A 113 19.96 -15.47 -0.75
N GLU A 114 18.75 -15.98 -0.96
CA GLU A 114 18.52 -17.38 -1.33
C GLU A 114 19.20 -17.73 -2.64
N GLN A 115 19.11 -16.87 -3.65
CA GLN A 115 19.79 -17.08 -4.93
C GLN A 115 21.31 -17.14 -4.74
N ARG A 116 21.87 -16.23 -3.92
CA ARG A 116 23.31 -16.23 -3.61
C ARG A 116 23.76 -17.50 -2.89
N VAL A 117 22.94 -18.05 -2.00
CA VAL A 117 23.22 -19.33 -1.34
C VAL A 117 23.28 -20.47 -2.35
N ARG A 118 22.31 -20.55 -3.28
CA ARG A 118 22.31 -21.57 -4.34
C ARG A 118 23.55 -21.50 -5.21
N ASP A 119 23.97 -20.30 -5.59
CA ASP A 119 25.18 -20.10 -6.40
C ASP A 119 26.45 -20.56 -5.64
N LEU A 120 26.53 -20.23 -4.35
CA LEU A 120 27.64 -20.67 -3.48
C LEU A 120 27.65 -22.19 -3.28
N GLU A 121 26.49 -22.82 -3.10
CA GLU A 121 26.38 -24.28 -2.99
C GLU A 121 26.86 -24.98 -4.27
N ALA A 122 26.47 -24.47 -5.43
CA ALA A 122 26.93 -24.98 -6.72
C ALA A 122 28.46 -24.86 -6.87
N GLU A 123 29.03 -23.73 -6.46
CA GLU A 123 30.46 -23.49 -6.50
C GLU A 123 31.24 -24.39 -5.52
N VAL A 124 30.73 -24.57 -4.30
CA VAL A 124 31.31 -25.49 -3.32
C VAL A 124 31.31 -26.92 -3.87
N GLU A 125 30.24 -27.38 -4.52
CA GLU A 125 30.21 -28.71 -5.11
C GLU A 125 31.17 -28.84 -6.30
N ARG A 126 31.32 -27.79 -7.12
CA ARG A 126 32.32 -27.73 -8.19
C ARG A 126 33.73 -27.88 -7.63
N LEU A 127 34.07 -27.11 -6.59
CA LEU A 127 35.38 -27.17 -5.92
C LEU A 127 35.62 -28.53 -5.26
N ARG A 128 34.62 -29.12 -4.61
CA ARG A 128 34.71 -30.48 -4.04
C ARG A 128 35.00 -31.53 -5.11
N LYS A 129 34.32 -31.47 -6.25
CA LYS A 129 34.62 -32.35 -7.40
C LYS A 129 36.04 -32.14 -7.91
N GLY A 130 36.49 -30.89 -8.06
CA GLY A 130 37.87 -30.58 -8.44
C GLY A 130 38.91 -31.14 -7.48
N PHE A 131 38.72 -30.94 -6.17
CA PHE A 131 39.63 -31.44 -5.14
C PHE A 131 39.70 -32.98 -5.10
N ARG A 132 38.54 -33.66 -5.23
CA ARG A 132 38.51 -35.14 -5.37
C ARG A 132 39.32 -35.61 -6.57
N ARG A 133 39.26 -34.93 -7.71
CA ARG A 133 40.07 -35.26 -8.90
C ARG A 133 41.55 -35.08 -8.62
N ILE A 134 41.97 -33.93 -8.08
CA ILE A 134 43.38 -33.64 -7.72
C ILE A 134 43.93 -34.69 -6.75
N THR A 135 43.17 -35.03 -5.71
CA THR A 135 43.61 -36.04 -4.72
C THR A 135 43.72 -37.45 -5.29
N THR A 136 42.85 -37.84 -6.23
CA THR A 136 43.01 -39.10 -6.97
C THR A 136 44.29 -39.09 -7.82
N LEU A 137 44.56 -37.99 -8.53
CA LEU A 137 45.76 -37.83 -9.36
C LEU A 137 47.04 -37.89 -8.51
N ALA A 138 47.03 -37.28 -7.32
CA ALA A 138 48.18 -37.28 -6.40
C ALA A 138 48.53 -38.66 -5.82
N LYS A 139 47.59 -39.61 -5.78
CA LYS A 139 47.81 -40.96 -5.23
C LYS A 139 48.43 -41.95 -6.23
N ALA A 140 48.44 -41.63 -7.53
CA ALA A 140 49.00 -42.50 -8.57
C ALA A 140 49.68 -41.67 -9.69
N PRO A 141 50.75 -40.93 -9.39
CA PRO A 141 51.35 -39.95 -10.31
C PRO A 141 51.97 -40.56 -11.58
N ASP A 142 52.34 -41.84 -11.54
CA ASP A 142 53.01 -42.55 -12.64
C ASP A 142 52.06 -43.47 -13.43
N ASP A 143 50.76 -43.46 -13.12
CA ASP A 143 49.77 -44.21 -13.90
C ASP A 143 49.55 -43.52 -15.28
N PRO A 144 49.76 -44.22 -16.41
CA PRO A 144 49.59 -43.66 -17.75
C PRO A 144 48.19 -43.10 -18.02
N LEU A 145 47.14 -43.70 -17.43
CA LEU A 145 45.76 -43.22 -17.56
C LEU A 145 45.54 -41.92 -16.78
N VAL A 146 46.19 -41.78 -15.62
CA VAL A 146 46.18 -40.57 -14.80
C VAL A 146 46.86 -39.41 -15.54
N ARG A 147 47.96 -39.65 -16.26
CA ARG A 147 48.63 -38.64 -17.10
C ARG A 147 47.78 -38.17 -18.29
N VAL A 148 47.08 -39.07 -18.98
CA VAL A 148 46.19 -38.72 -20.10
C VAL A 148 45.01 -37.88 -19.63
N LEU A 149 44.43 -38.23 -18.47
CA LEU A 149 43.36 -37.46 -17.83
C LEU A 149 43.82 -36.07 -17.39
N LEU A 150 45.05 -35.94 -16.87
CA LEU A 150 45.63 -34.66 -16.47
C LEU A 150 45.82 -33.72 -17.68
N MET A 151 46.36 -34.25 -18.78
CA MET A 151 46.57 -33.48 -20.02
C MET A 151 45.25 -33.02 -20.65
N ALA A 152 44.21 -33.85 -20.60
CA ALA A 152 42.88 -33.51 -21.08
C ALA A 152 42.17 -32.44 -20.22
N ASP A 153 42.37 -32.48 -18.89
CA ASP A 153 41.81 -31.47 -17.97
C ASP A 153 42.55 -30.13 -18.06
N ILE A 154 43.89 -30.15 -18.21
CA ILE A 154 44.68 -28.93 -18.46
C ILE A 154 44.18 -28.28 -19.76
N ALA A 155 44.07 -29.03 -20.86
CA ALA A 155 43.58 -28.51 -22.13
C ALA A 155 42.15 -27.91 -22.06
N LYS A 156 41.25 -28.50 -21.27
CA LYS A 156 39.89 -27.98 -21.05
C LYS A 156 39.84 -26.72 -20.18
N ASN A 157 40.72 -26.60 -19.19
CA ASN A 157 40.77 -25.40 -18.35
C ASN A 157 41.49 -24.22 -19.04
N THR A 158 42.49 -24.49 -19.89
CA THR A 158 43.15 -23.44 -20.68
C THR A 158 42.20 -22.84 -21.72
N SER A 159 41.35 -23.66 -22.36
CA SER A 159 40.33 -23.18 -23.31
C SER A 159 39.15 -22.44 -22.67
N ALA A 160 38.80 -22.74 -21.41
CA ALA A 160 37.79 -21.98 -20.67
C ALA A 160 38.30 -20.63 -20.14
N SER A 161 39.61 -20.46 -19.96
CA SER A 161 40.24 -19.21 -19.49
C SER A 161 40.44 -18.16 -20.59
N GLU A 162 40.50 -18.57 -21.86
CA GLU A 162 40.74 -17.66 -23.01
C GLU A 162 39.43 -17.08 -23.60
N GLY A 163 38.26 -17.61 -23.24
CA GLY A 163 36.95 -17.15 -23.73
C GLY A 163 36.23 -16.09 -22.87
N GLY A 164 36.85 -15.63 -21.78
CA GLY A 164 36.21 -14.78 -20.76
C GLY A 164 36.60 -13.29 -20.76
N THR A 165 37.31 -12.80 -21.78
CA THR A 165 37.69 -11.36 -21.87
C THR A 165 37.39 -10.79 -23.26
N ARG A 166 36.13 -10.41 -23.47
CA ARG A 166 35.71 -9.25 -24.28
C ARG A 166 34.19 -9.22 -24.30
N ASP A 167 33.63 -8.26 -23.57
CA ASP A 167 32.56 -7.37 -24.02
C ASP A 167 32.18 -6.46 -22.84
N ASP A 168 33.08 -5.50 -22.58
CA ASP A 168 32.79 -4.27 -21.84
C ASP A 168 33.36 -3.13 -22.68
N GLU A 169 32.58 -2.62 -23.63
CA GLU A 169 32.75 -1.29 -24.26
C GLU A 169 31.54 -0.99 -25.19
N GLU A 170 30.48 -0.38 -24.62
CA GLU A 170 29.81 0.89 -25.04
C GLU A 170 28.48 1.11 -24.31
#